data_AF-A0A536GUS4-F1
#
_entry.id   AF-A0A536GUS4-F1
#
_cell.length_a   1.000
_cell.length_b   1.000
_cell.length_c   1.000
_cell.angle_alpha   90.00
_cell.angle_beta   90.00
_cell.angle_gamma   90.00
#
_symmetry.space_group_name_H-M   'P 1'
#
loop_
_entity.id
_entity.type
_entity.pdbx_description
1 polymer ?
#
loop_
_entity_poly.entity_id
_entity_poly.type
_entity_poly.pdbx_seq_one_letter_code
_entity_poly.pdbx_strand_id
1 'polypeptide(L)'
;LPGHGAHVRDLLAMGWEDWARAVREELQALKQLCDMVFLVGHSLGGALSLHIAAHEEIAGIVSICAPLHMYPWLKAAVGIAKYITPLLPTMREDVRDPQARLRYSRDVYRWTPMRPVESLLLYLPQLREELPRITAPALIMTS
;
A
#
# COMPACT_ATOMS: atom_id res chain seq x y z
N LEU A 1 7.04 -6.06 -2.56
CA LEU A 1 6.91 -5.82 -1.10
C LEU A 1 7.04 -7.14 -0.37
N PRO A 2 7.67 -7.17 0.82
CA PRO A 2 7.74 -8.38 1.64
C PRO A 2 6.37 -9.06 1.79
N GLY A 3 6.35 -10.39 1.61
CA GLY A 3 5.14 -11.23 1.67
C GLY A 3 4.20 -11.15 0.46
N HIS A 4 4.37 -10.18 -0.46
CA HIS A 4 3.57 -10.09 -1.70
C HIS A 4 4.15 -10.96 -2.82
N GLY A 5 3.30 -11.50 -3.70
CA GLY A 5 3.69 -12.35 -4.84
C GLY A 5 4.07 -13.79 -4.47
N ALA A 6 3.96 -14.16 -3.20
CA ALA A 6 4.27 -15.49 -2.67
C ALA A 6 3.00 -16.18 -2.13
N HIS A 7 3.05 -16.83 -0.97
CA HIS A 7 1.86 -17.40 -0.33
C HIS A 7 1.19 -16.38 0.60
N VAL A 8 -0.13 -16.48 0.76
CA VAL A 8 -0.89 -15.62 1.71
C VAL A 8 -0.37 -15.73 3.14
N ARG A 9 0.27 -16.86 3.49
CA ARG A 9 0.92 -17.07 4.78
C ARG A 9 2.11 -16.15 5.02
N ASP A 10 2.86 -15.84 3.97
CA ASP A 10 4.01 -14.93 4.06
C ASP A 10 3.52 -13.51 4.31
N LEU A 11 2.37 -13.15 3.73
CA LEU A 11 1.73 -11.86 3.93
C LEU A 11 1.16 -11.70 5.36
N LEU A 12 0.69 -12.77 6.00
CA LEU A 12 0.10 -12.73 7.36
C LEU A 12 1.03 -12.18 8.44
N ALA A 13 2.34 -12.33 8.25
CA ALA A 13 3.36 -11.88 9.20
C ALA A 13 3.83 -10.44 8.94
N MET A 14 3.35 -9.80 7.87
CA MET A 14 3.83 -8.50 7.42
C MET A 14 2.88 -7.37 7.86
N GLY A 15 3.46 -6.21 8.13
CA GLY A 15 2.73 -4.97 8.39
C GLY A 15 3.19 -3.80 7.52
N TRP A 16 2.54 -2.66 7.73
CA TRP A 16 2.87 -1.43 7.00
C TRP A 16 4.34 -1.00 7.22
N GLU A 17 4.89 -1.21 8.41
CA GLU A 17 6.28 -0.87 8.74
C GLU A 17 7.28 -1.69 7.93
N ASP A 18 7.00 -2.98 7.72
CA ASP A 18 7.87 -3.86 6.92
C ASP A 18 7.87 -3.44 5.45
N TRP A 19 6.71 -3.04 4.93
CA TRP A 19 6.61 -2.54 3.56
C TRP A 19 7.25 -1.17 3.41
N ALA A 20 7.06 -0.25 4.36
CA ALA A 20 7.69 1.06 4.36
C ALA A 20 9.22 0.94 4.45
N ARG A 21 9.73 0.03 5.31
CA ARG A 21 11.15 -0.28 5.41
C ARG A 21 11.72 -0.76 4.08
N ALA A 22 11.06 -1.72 3.44
CA ALA A 22 11.50 -2.25 2.15
C ALA A 22 11.52 -1.16 1.05
N VAL A 23 10.51 -0.29 0.99
CA VAL A 23 10.51 0.82 0.02
C VAL A 23 11.65 1.82 0.31
N ARG A 24 11.92 2.12 1.58
CA ARG A 24 13.02 2.99 1.97
C ARG A 24 14.37 2.40 1.57
N GLU A 25 14.60 1.13 1.86
CA GLU A 25 15.85 0.43 1.52
C GLU A 25 16.12 0.46 0.01
N GLU A 26 15.11 0.17 -0.81
CA GLU A 26 15.22 0.26 -2.27
C GLU A 26 15.45 1.70 -2.75
N LEU A 27 14.80 2.70 -2.13
CA LEU A 27 15.08 4.11 -2.44
C LEU A 27 16.54 4.47 -2.17
N GLN A 28 17.10 4.05 -1.03
CA GLN A 28 18.51 4.32 -0.70
C GLN A 28 19.45 3.63 -1.69
N ALA A 29 19.15 2.39 -2.09
CA ALA A 29 19.92 1.70 -3.12
C ALA A 29 19.87 2.44 -4.47
N LEU A 30 18.69 2.91 -4.89
CA LEU A 30 18.54 3.67 -6.13
C LEU A 30 19.26 5.02 -6.09
N LYS A 31 19.26 5.72 -4.94
CA LYS A 31 20.01 6.98 -4.77
C LYS A 31 21.52 6.82 -4.92
N GLN A 32 22.06 5.61 -4.75
CA GLN A 32 23.49 5.35 -5.02
C GLN A 32 23.78 5.19 -6.53
N LEU A 33 22.75 4.94 -7.33
CA LEU A 33 22.87 4.61 -8.75
C LEU A 33 22.29 5.71 -9.66
N CYS A 34 21.48 6.61 -9.12
CA CYS A 34 20.73 7.60 -9.87
C CYS A 34 20.76 8.96 -9.17
N ASP A 35 21.00 10.02 -9.94
CA ASP A 35 20.98 11.41 -9.43
C ASP A 35 19.56 11.84 -9.03
N MET A 36 18.54 11.32 -9.72
CA MET A 36 17.14 11.68 -9.53
C MET A 36 16.28 10.42 -9.46
N VAL A 37 15.53 10.27 -8.36
CA VAL A 37 14.64 9.12 -8.14
C VAL A 37 13.20 9.62 -7.94
N PHE A 38 12.28 9.07 -8.73
CA PHE A 38 10.84 9.32 -8.61
C PHE A 38 10.17 8.09 -8.00
N LEU A 39 9.20 8.32 -7.10
CA LEU A 39 8.37 7.24 -6.55
C LEU A 39 7.03 7.20 -7.29
N VAL A 40 6.64 6.03 -7.77
CA VAL A 40 5.35 5.79 -8.44
C VAL A 40 4.65 4.63 -7.76
N GLY A 41 3.46 4.87 -7.21
CA GLY A 41 2.76 3.87 -6.40
C GLY A 41 1.27 3.83 -6.64
N HIS A 42 0.72 2.61 -6.73
CA HIS A 42 -0.72 2.34 -6.82
C HIS A 42 -1.29 1.81 -5.49
N SER A 43 -2.45 2.33 -5.07
CA SER A 43 -3.16 1.94 -3.85
C SER A 43 -2.25 1.96 -2.62
N LEU A 44 -2.04 0.81 -1.96
CA LEU A 44 -1.05 0.66 -0.88
C LEU A 44 0.33 1.22 -1.26
N GLY A 45 0.80 0.96 -2.48
CA GLY A 45 2.07 1.50 -2.97
C GLY A 45 2.07 3.03 -3.07
N GLY A 46 0.92 3.65 -3.38
CA GLY A 46 0.77 5.10 -3.37
C GLY A 46 0.82 5.67 -1.95
N ALA A 47 0.16 5.01 -1.00
CA ALA A 47 0.23 5.38 0.42
C ALA A 47 1.67 5.27 0.98
N LEU A 48 2.37 4.18 0.66
CA LEU A 48 3.77 4.00 1.04
C LEU A 48 4.69 5.02 0.36
N SER A 49 4.44 5.36 -0.92
CA SER A 49 5.23 6.38 -1.60
C SER A 49 5.07 7.74 -0.92
N LEU A 50 3.84 8.11 -0.54
CA LEU A 50 3.56 9.35 0.19
C LEU A 50 4.24 9.37 1.57
N HIS A 51 4.22 8.24 2.29
CA HIS A 51 4.97 8.08 3.55
C HIS A 51 6.45 8.44 3.34
N ILE A 52 7.08 7.81 2.35
CA ILE A 52 8.51 7.94 2.12
C ILE A 52 8.84 9.37 1.68
N ALA A 53 8.04 9.97 0.80
CA ALA A 53 8.19 11.36 0.37
C ALA A 53 8.08 12.38 1.53
N ALA A 54 7.43 12.02 2.65
CA ALA A 54 7.32 12.88 3.82
C ALA A 54 8.56 12.85 4.71
N HIS A 55 9.45 11.87 4.53
CA HIS A 55 10.64 11.63 5.37
C HIS A 55 11.96 11.58 4.58
N GLU A 56 11.91 11.47 3.25
CA GLU A 56 13.06 11.31 2.37
C GLU A 56 12.99 12.31 1.21
N GLU A 57 14.13 12.86 0.82
CA GLU A 57 14.22 13.70 -0.38
C GLU A 57 14.07 12.83 -1.65
N ILE A 58 13.16 13.21 -2.55
CA ILE A 58 12.92 12.55 -3.83
C ILE A 58 12.68 13.60 -4.92
N ALA A 59 12.94 13.23 -6.18
CA ALA A 59 12.75 14.13 -7.32
C ALA A 59 11.27 14.45 -7.59
N GLY A 60 10.37 13.53 -7.21
CA GLY A 60 8.93 13.70 -7.34
C GLY A 60 8.17 12.41 -7.05
N ILE A 61 6.86 12.52 -6.94
CA ILE A 61 5.97 11.41 -6.60
C ILE A 61 4.75 11.35 -7.51
N VAL A 62 4.37 10.13 -7.90
CA VAL A 62 3.09 9.82 -8.54
C VAL A 62 2.32 8.86 -7.63
N SER A 63 1.22 9.34 -7.07
CA SER A 63 0.34 8.56 -6.21
C SER A 63 -0.96 8.24 -6.96
N ILE A 64 -1.26 6.94 -7.12
CA ILE A 64 -2.41 6.46 -7.90
C ILE A 64 -3.37 5.75 -6.95
N CYS A 65 -4.54 6.32 -6.73
CA CYS A 65 -5.62 5.76 -5.91
C CYS A 65 -5.16 5.37 -4.48
N ALA A 66 -4.27 6.15 -3.88
CA ALA A 66 -3.78 5.88 -2.52
C ALA A 66 -4.91 6.04 -1.50
N PRO A 67 -5.10 5.05 -0.59
CA PRO A 67 -6.07 5.19 0.48
C PRO A 67 -5.57 6.22 1.50
N LEU A 68 -6.37 7.23 1.77
CA LEU A 68 -6.15 8.18 2.88
C LEU A 68 -7.27 8.12 3.92
N HIS A 69 -8.49 7.86 3.45
CA HIS A 69 -9.68 7.73 4.28
C HIS A 69 -10.33 6.38 4.00
N MET A 70 -10.73 5.71 5.07
CA MET A 70 -11.52 4.49 5.04
C MET A 70 -12.68 4.67 6.02
N TYR A 71 -13.79 3.98 5.79
CA TYR A 71 -14.94 4.08 6.67
C TYR A 71 -14.58 3.64 8.10
N PRO A 72 -14.97 4.38 9.15
CA PRO A 72 -14.65 4.01 10.54
C PRO A 72 -15.11 2.60 10.92
N TRP A 73 -16.25 2.15 10.38
CA TRP A 73 -16.78 0.81 10.61
C TRP A 73 -15.85 -0.29 10.08
N LEU A 74 -15.06 -0.02 9.03
CA LEU A 74 -14.16 -1.01 8.42
C LEU A 74 -13.03 -1.37 9.38
N LYS A 75 -12.47 -0.38 10.09
CA LYS A 75 -11.46 -0.61 11.13
C LYS A 75 -12.02 -1.48 12.26
N ALA A 76 -13.23 -1.19 12.73
CA ALA A 76 -13.89 -1.98 13.77
C ALA A 76 -14.19 -3.41 13.28
N ALA A 77 -14.72 -3.56 12.07
CA ALA A 77 -15.03 -4.85 11.47
C ALA A 77 -13.77 -5.73 11.31
N VAL A 78 -12.68 -5.18 10.77
CA VAL A 78 -11.41 -5.91 10.59
C VAL A 78 -10.79 -6.27 11.95
N GLY A 79 -10.84 -5.37 12.92
CA GLY A 79 -10.32 -5.60 14.28
C GLY A 79 -11.01 -6.76 15.01
N ILE A 80 -12.28 -7.03 14.70
CA ILE A 80 -13.02 -8.20 15.21
C ILE A 80 -12.77 -9.42 14.31
N ALA A 81 -12.90 -9.26 13.00
CA ALA A 81 -12.81 -10.33 12.02
C ALA A 81 -11.48 -11.08 12.09
N LYS A 82 -10.36 -10.40 12.42
CA LYS A 82 -9.04 -11.05 12.53
C LYS A 82 -8.98 -12.19 13.56
N TYR A 83 -9.86 -12.21 14.56
CA TYR A 83 -9.93 -13.26 15.58
C TYR A 83 -10.90 -14.40 15.23
N ILE A 84 -11.85 -14.14 14.31
CA ILE A 84 -12.89 -15.10 13.92
C ILE A 84 -12.49 -15.79 12.61
N THR A 85 -12.04 -15.00 11.64
CA THR A 85 -11.67 -15.45 10.29
C THR A 85 -10.43 -14.68 9.83
N PRO A 86 -9.20 -15.18 10.09
CA PRO A 86 -7.96 -14.46 9.77
C PRO A 86 -7.77 -14.23 8.26
N LEU A 87 -8.51 -14.98 7.43
CA LEU A 87 -8.52 -14.92 5.97
C LEU A 87 -9.96 -14.73 5.48
N LEU A 88 -10.21 -13.72 4.66
CA LEU A 88 -11.49 -13.55 3.94
C LEU A 88 -11.29 -13.78 2.44
N PRO A 89 -12.30 -14.28 1.71
CA PRO A 89 -12.22 -14.35 0.25
C PRO A 89 -11.91 -12.95 -0.31
N THR A 90 -10.91 -12.87 -1.19
CA THR A 90 -10.55 -11.61 -1.83
C THR A 90 -11.71 -11.14 -2.70
N MET A 91 -12.05 -9.86 -2.56
CA MET A 91 -13.13 -9.26 -3.35
C MET A 91 -12.72 -9.18 -4.82
N ARG A 92 -13.71 -9.02 -5.68
CA ARG A 92 -13.47 -8.87 -7.11
C ARG A 92 -12.63 -7.62 -7.38
N GLU A 93 -11.63 -7.77 -8.24
CA GLU A 93 -10.81 -6.65 -8.71
C GLU A 93 -11.66 -5.55 -9.33
N ASP A 94 -11.42 -4.31 -8.88
CA ASP A 94 -12.11 -3.12 -9.35
C ASP A 94 -11.45 -2.58 -10.63
N VAL A 95 -11.57 -3.36 -11.69
CA VAL A 95 -11.04 -3.03 -13.01
C VAL A 95 -12.20 -2.94 -14.00
N ARG A 96 -12.36 -1.76 -14.61
CA ARG A 96 -13.45 -1.46 -15.56
C ARG A 96 -13.37 -2.30 -16.83
N ASP A 97 -12.17 -2.45 -17.42
CA ASP A 97 -11.97 -3.30 -18.60
C ASP A 97 -12.10 -4.79 -18.21
N PRO A 98 -13.09 -5.52 -18.75
CA PRO A 98 -13.26 -6.94 -18.45
C PRO A 98 -12.05 -7.80 -18.81
N GLN A 99 -11.34 -7.50 -19.91
CA GLN A 99 -10.19 -8.30 -20.37
C GLN A 99 -8.96 -8.05 -19.49
N ALA A 100 -8.72 -6.80 -19.09
CA ALA A 100 -7.71 -6.51 -18.07
C ALA A 100 -8.05 -7.18 -16.74
N ARG A 101 -9.31 -7.10 -16.28
CA ARG A 101 -9.74 -7.70 -15.02
C ARG A 101 -9.47 -9.21 -14.97
N LEU A 102 -9.79 -9.93 -16.05
CA LEU A 102 -9.54 -11.38 -16.13
C LEU A 102 -8.06 -11.73 -16.05
N ARG A 103 -7.17 -10.87 -16.54
CA ARG A 103 -5.72 -11.03 -16.41
C ARG A 103 -5.30 -10.84 -14.96
N TYR A 104 -5.69 -9.72 -14.34
CA TYR A 104 -5.36 -9.42 -12.94
C TYR A 104 -5.89 -10.46 -11.95
N SER A 105 -7.12 -10.95 -12.15
CA SER A 105 -7.74 -11.93 -11.24
C SER A 105 -6.99 -13.27 -11.15
N ARG A 106 -6.03 -13.55 -12.05
CA ARG A 106 -5.20 -14.76 -11.99
C ARG A 106 -4.02 -14.64 -11.04
N ASP A 107 -3.53 -13.42 -10.84
CA ASP A 107 -2.28 -13.13 -10.12
C ASP A 107 -2.51 -12.55 -8.72
N VAL A 108 -3.78 -12.46 -8.30
CA VAL A 108 -4.19 -11.99 -6.97
C VAL A 108 -4.44 -13.15 -6.03
N TYR A 109 -4.22 -12.91 -4.74
CA TYR A 109 -4.54 -13.88 -3.72
C TYR A 109 -6.03 -14.24 -3.76
N ARG A 110 -6.33 -15.51 -3.52
CA ARG A 110 -7.72 -15.94 -3.28
C ARG A 110 -8.25 -15.46 -1.93
N TRP A 111 -7.34 -15.18 -1.01
CA TRP A 111 -7.61 -14.86 0.38
C TRP A 111 -6.89 -13.60 0.79
N THR A 112 -7.63 -12.68 1.39
CA THR A 112 -7.11 -11.45 1.98
C THR A 112 -6.88 -11.67 3.48
N PRO A 113 -5.65 -11.52 3.98
CA PRO A 113 -5.36 -11.65 5.40
C PRO A 113 -5.78 -10.40 6.17
N MET A 114 -6.52 -10.58 7.27
CA MET A 114 -7.09 -9.45 8.03
C MET A 114 -6.04 -8.67 8.84
N ARG A 115 -4.97 -9.31 9.33
CA ARG A 115 -3.92 -8.63 10.10
C ARG A 115 -3.15 -7.58 9.27
N PRO A 116 -2.68 -7.87 8.05
CA PRO A 116 -2.05 -6.86 7.19
C PRO A 116 -3.01 -5.75 6.78
N VAL A 117 -4.30 -6.06 6.57
CA VAL A 117 -5.33 -5.03 6.32
C VAL A 117 -5.51 -4.12 7.53
N GLU A 118 -5.58 -4.68 8.74
CA GLU A 118 -5.65 -3.89 9.97
C GLU A 118 -4.42 -2.99 10.12
N SER A 119 -3.23 -3.52 9.85
CA SER A 119 -1.97 -2.78 9.89
C SER A 119 -2.02 -1.54 8.98
N LEU A 120 -2.50 -1.70 7.74
CA LEU A 120 -2.73 -0.58 6.83
C LEU A 120 -3.77 0.42 7.39
N LEU A 121 -4.91 -0.06 7.88
CA LEU A 121 -5.97 0.81 8.41
C LEU A 121 -5.53 1.62 9.63
N LEU A 122 -4.67 1.05 10.48
CA LEU A 122 -4.08 1.72 11.64
C LEU A 122 -3.05 2.78 11.23
N TYR A 123 -2.41 2.60 10.08
CA TYR A 123 -1.40 3.50 9.55
C TYR A 123 -2.00 4.76 8.86
N LEU A 124 -3.16 4.66 8.21
CA LEU A 124 -3.73 5.79 7.45
C LEU A 124 -3.88 7.12 8.24
N PRO A 125 -4.24 7.14 9.54
CA PRO A 125 -4.24 8.36 10.32
C PRO A 125 -2.87 9.03 10.40
N GLN A 126 -1.81 8.25 10.65
CA GLN A 126 -0.44 8.75 10.69
C GLN A 126 -0.03 9.30 9.32
N LEU A 127 -0.31 8.58 8.22
CA LEU A 127 0.00 9.06 6.87
C LEU A 127 -0.56 10.47 6.63
N ARG A 128 -1.80 10.73 7.06
CA ARG A 128 -2.45 12.04 6.89
C ARG A 128 -1.74 13.16 7.64
N GLU A 129 -1.19 12.87 8.82
CA GLU A 129 -0.40 13.82 9.61
C GLU A 129 0.98 14.09 9.00
N GLU A 130 1.49 13.14 8.20
CA GLU A 130 2.76 13.26 7.49
C GLU A 130 2.66 14.06 6.19
N LEU A 131 1.48 14.09 5.52
CA LEU A 131 1.30 14.75 4.21
C LEU A 131 1.81 16.20 4.14
N PRO A 132 1.62 17.08 5.15
CA PRO A 132 2.13 18.45 5.10
C PRO A 132 3.66 18.56 5.02
N ARG A 133 4.39 17.47 5.29
CA ARG A 133 5.86 17.43 5.22
C ARG A 133 6.38 17.16 3.80
N ILE A 134 5.52 16.72 2.88
CA ILE A 134 5.91 16.42 1.50
C ILE A 134 6.13 17.74 0.75
N THR A 135 7.37 17.97 0.33
CA THR A 135 7.75 19.16 -0.45
C THR A 135 8.07 18.85 -1.91
N ALA A 136 8.25 17.57 -2.26
CA ALA A 136 8.55 17.15 -3.63
C ALA A 136 7.37 17.39 -4.58
N PRO A 137 7.61 17.66 -5.88
CA PRO A 137 6.56 17.73 -6.88
C PRO A 137 5.70 16.45 -6.91
N ALA A 138 4.37 16.61 -6.90
CA ALA A 138 3.44 15.50 -6.78
C ALA A 138 2.39 15.49 -7.90
N LEU A 139 2.19 14.32 -8.50
CA LEU A 139 1.04 14.00 -9.34
C LEU A 139 0.11 13.05 -8.57
N ILE A 140 -1.13 13.46 -8.35
CA ILE A 140 -2.14 12.67 -7.65
C ILE A 140 -3.20 12.21 -8.65
N MET A 141 -3.38 10.89 -8.77
CA MET A 141 -4.37 10.25 -9.63
C MET A 141 -5.40 9.55 -8.77
N THR A 142 -6.67 9.73 -9.11
CA THR A 142 -7.84 9.22 -8.39
C THR A 142 -8.89 8.75 -9.39
N SER A 143 -9.68 7.74 -9.03
CA SER A 143 -10.68 7.06 -9.86
C SER A 143 -12.08 7.21 -9.32
#